data_AF-A0A7W7D936-F1
#
_entry.id   AF-A0A7W7D936-F1
#
_cell.length_a   1.000
_cell.length_b   1.000
_cell.length_c   1.000
_cell.angle_alpha   90.00
_cell.angle_beta   90.00
_cell.angle_gamma   90.00
#
_symmetry.space_group_name_H-M   'P 1'
#
loop_
_entity.id
_entity.type
_entity.pdbx_description
1 polymer ?
#
loop_
_entity_poly.entity_id
_entity_poly.type
_entity_poly.pdbx_seq_one_letter_code
_entity_poly.pdbx_strand_id
1 'polypeptide(L)' 'MTAVDTVTGEEATAQVRPGDYALICAEPCWLEHTQVDPETGTVTITLKGYRGRHG' A
#
# COMPACT_ATOMS: atom_id res chain seq x y z
N MET A 1 -2.21 -4.92 9.44
CA MET A 1 -1.76 -4.05 8.33
C MET A 1 -1.28 -2.76 8.93
N THR A 2 -0.12 -2.32 8.48
CA THR A 2 0.40 -0.99 8.79
C THR A 2 0.56 -0.25 7.48
N ALA A 3 -0.01 0.94 7.39
CA ALA A 3 0.16 1.86 6.29
C ALA A 3 1.09 2.99 6.75
N VAL A 4 2.09 3.30 5.93
CA VAL A 4 3.05 4.37 6.19
C VAL A 4 3.07 5.29 4.99
N ASP A 5 2.83 6.58 5.20
CA ASP A 5 3.08 7.62 4.21
C ASP A 5 4.54 8.04 4.29
N THR A 6 5.34 7.68 3.28
CA THR A 6 6.78 7.98 3.26
C THR A 6 7.10 9.45 3.03
N VAL A 7 6.13 10.27 2.60
CA VAL A 7 6.32 11.71 2.36
C VAL A 7 6.10 12.50 3.64
N THR A 8 5.04 12.18 4.37
CA THR A 8 4.66 12.88 5.61
C THR A 8 5.21 12.20 6.87
N GLY A 9 5.54 10.91 6.80
CA GLY A 9 5.92 10.07 7.93
C GLY A 9 4.75 9.60 8.78
N GLU A 10 3.50 9.83 8.35
CA GLU A 10 2.32 9.38 9.08
C GLU A 10 2.16 7.85 9.01
N GLU A 11 1.80 7.25 10.14
CA GLU A 11 1.57 5.81 10.25
C GLU A 11 0.16 5.51 10.76
N ALA A 12 -0.50 4.53 10.13
CA ALA A 12 -1.78 3.99 10.57
C ALA A 12 -1.67 2.47 10.70
N THR A 13 -2.02 1.94 11.88
CA THR A 13 -2.03 0.49 12.13
C THR A 13 -3.44 0.00 12.37
N ALA A 14 -3.83 -1.06 11.66
CA ALA A 14 -5.11 -1.74 11.82
C ALA A 14 -4.90 -3.25 11.93
N GLN A 15 -5.65 -3.89 12.82
CA GLN A 15 -5.71 -5.35 12.89
C GLN A 15 -6.61 -5.85 11.74
N VAL A 16 -6.07 -6.64 10.83
CA VAL A 16 -6.81 -7.30 9.74
C VAL A 16 -6.69 -8.80 9.93
N ARG A 17 -7.77 -9.52 9.64
CA ARG A 17 -7.86 -10.97 9.72
C ARG A 17 -8.00 -11.57 8.32
N PRO A 18 -7.65 -12.85 8.14
CA PRO A 18 -7.93 -13.54 6.89
C PRO A 18 -9.43 -13.46 6.52
N GLY A 19 -9.73 -12.99 5.31
CA GLY A 19 -11.09 -12.77 4.82
C GLY A 19 -11.59 -11.32 4.94
N ASP A 20 -10.90 -10.45 5.68
CA ASP A 20 -11.25 -9.03 5.75
C ASP A 20 -10.84 -8.29 4.46
N TYR A 21 -11.58 -7.24 4.13
CA TYR A 21 -11.18 -6.26 3.12
C TYR A 21 -10.48 -5.07 3.77
N ALA A 22 -9.36 -4.63 3.19
CA ALA A 22 -8.69 -3.40 3.58
C ALA A 22 -8.64 -2.44 2.38
N LEU A 23 -9.04 -1.19 2.60
CA LEU A 23 -8.87 -0.12 1.62
C LEU A 23 -7.42 0.38 1.71
N ILE A 24 -6.66 0.22 0.63
CA ILE A 24 -5.24 0.60 0.58
C ILE A 24 -5.06 2.04 0.06
N CYS A 25 -5.86 2.45 -0.91
CA CYS A 25 -5.86 3.81 -1.47
C CYS A 25 -7.29 4.24 -1.82
N ALA A 26 -7.63 5.50 -1.59
CA ALA A 26 -8.92 6.07 -1.98
C ALA A 26 -8.95 6.54 -3.45
N GLU A 27 -7.80 6.89 -4.01
CA GLU A 27 -7.64 7.31 -5.41
C GLU A 27 -7.04 6.18 -6.27
N PRO A 28 -7.27 6.19 -7.60
CA PRO A 28 -6.65 5.22 -8.49
C PRO A 28 -5.12 5.31 -8.43
N CYS A 29 -4.48 4.16 -8.21
CA CYS A 29 -3.04 3.98 -8.25
C CYS A 29 -2.69 2.82 -9.18
N TRP A 30 -1.53 2.88 -9.82
CA TRP A 30 -0.94 1.69 -10.45
C TRP A 30 0.03 1.01 -9.48
N LEU A 31 0.05 -0.33 -9.53
CA LEU A 31 1.05 -1.13 -8.85
C LEU A 31 2.36 -1.02 -9.61
N GLU A 32 3.36 -0.40 -8.99
CA GLU A 32 4.68 -0.26 -9.58
C GLU A 32 5.56 -1.46 -9.26
N HIS A 33 5.58 -1.89 -8.00
CA HIS A 33 6.47 -2.93 -7.53
C HIS A 33 5.88 -3.73 -6.36
N THR A 34 6.31 -4.98 -6.23
CA THR A 34 6.01 -5.85 -5.09
C THR A 34 7.29 -6.53 -4.64
N GLN A 35 7.56 -6.51 -3.34
CA GLN A 35 8.69 -7.20 -2.73
C GLN A 35 8.17 -8.12 -1.61
N VAL A 36 8.70 -9.33 -1.56
CA VAL A 36 8.42 -10.29 -0.48
C VAL A 36 9.67 -10.42 0.37
N ASP A 37 9.53 -10.22 1.67
CA ASP A 37 10.54 -10.60 2.66
C ASP A 37 10.46 -12.13 2.87
N PRO A 38 11.51 -12.89 2.53
CA PRO A 38 11.49 -14.34 2.65
C PRO A 38 11.55 -14.86 4.09
N GLU A 39 12.03 -14.05 5.05
CA GLU A 39 12.14 -14.45 6.46
C GLU A 39 10.80 -14.31 7.18
N THR A 40 10.08 -13.22 6.90
CA THR A 40 8.81 -12.92 7.57
C THR A 40 7.58 -13.25 6.73
N GLY A 41 7.75 -13.46 5.42
CA GLY A 41 6.65 -13.57 4.46
C GLY A 41 5.92 -12.25 4.20
N THR A 42 6.43 -11.13 4.73
CA THR A 42 5.80 -9.81 4.56
C THR A 42 5.86 -9.37 3.10
N VAL A 43 4.72 -8.94 2.56
CA VAL A 43 4.63 -8.39 1.20
C VAL A 43 4.52 -6.88 1.28
N THR A 44 5.52 -6.19 0.73
CA THR A 44 5.52 -4.74 0.53
C THR A 44 5.08 -4.44 -0.89
N ILE A 45 4.07 -3.58 -1.03
CA ILE A 45 3.58 -3.12 -2.34
C ILE A 45 3.88 -1.63 -2.50
N THR A 46 4.46 -1.25 -3.62
CA THR A 46 4.71 0.15 -3.97
C THR A 46 3.65 0.59 -4.97
N LEU A 47 2.84 1.56 -4.55
CA LEU A 47 1.78 2.15 -5.37
C LEU A 47 2.20 3.57 -5.75
N LYS A 48 1.88 3.96 -6.99
CA LYS A 48 2.06 5.34 -7.46
C LYS A 48 0.70 5.91 -7.86
N GLY A 49 0.41 7.14 -7.42
CA GLY A 49 -0.84 7.81 -7.76
C GLY A 49 -1.01 7.94 -9.27
N TYR A 50 -2.18 7.57 -9.79
CA TYR A 50 -2.53 7.80 -11.19
C TYR A 50 -2.93 9.27 -11.36
N ARG A 51 -1.96 10.11 -11.69
CA ARG A 51 -2.25 11.44 -12.22
C ARG A 51 -2.56 11.25 -13.69
N GLY A 52 -3.85 11.20 -14.03
CA GLY A 52 -4.31 11.12 -15.42
C GLY A 52 -3.46 12.05 -16.28
N ARG A 53 -2.97 11.53 -17.41
CA ARG A 53 -2.21 12.32 -18.38
C ARG A 53 -3.04 13.56 -18.71
N HIS A 54 -2.65 14.73 -18.21
CA HIS A 54 -3.11 16.00 -18.76
C HIS A 54 -2.69 15.98 -20.23
N GLY A 55 -3.65 15.65 -21.10
CA GLY A 55 -3.70 16.16 -22.46
C GLY A 55 -4.38 17.53 -22.43
#